data_AF-A0A521H1P3-F1
#
_entry.id   AF-A0A521H1P3-F1
#
_cell.length_a   1.000
_cell.length_b   1.000
_cell.length_c   1.000
_cell.angle_alpha   90.00
_cell.angle_beta   90.00
_cell.angle_gamma   90.00
#
_symmetry.space_group_name_H-M   'P 1'
#
loop_
_entity.id
_entity.type
_entity.pdbx_description
1 polymer ?
#
loop_
_entity_poly.entity_id
_entity_poly.type
_entity_poly.pdbx_seq_one_letter_code
_entity_poly.pdbx_strand_id
1 'polypeptide(L)'
;MSALVLSSLLSLLSSTPAAGPQEPEIPAVMTLPDGRVLPARDRRDWAADPADDLATLDPAAQEQLDRLFAASIVRRAQGRAVPPTASARLQSLAQRAGAAVVPPPPGGVGYGFFFTEGTLNWSSSTASYQSMIAPRTPGGDVNTWLYNTTTNRSNLGVEAFISYFAQQDFHFKVFDWARYPAAPWQTDIVYGGLGEYISSVQNDDSTYRQELFAVNETFHGSGNNWTNRVWLENRVDDVLDLVYSYTYTLSNPNQNTYQTGDYFGSWAPIFETFQDHDGSNTPIGWNDFWLVQDGVMRGLTTGVSYARNDDPELFPPIFLTPNNAWAVGTTAGEPAVTAREAETGQHRIGQLNGDGWMAGPAHGTGLMFLGPPFNNVPGGRKNAEFRFKVDSLTGPGGALATYGVYDATTATVVAQDDLFLSDFNAANDYDPFRMDFNAVAGHNYRLVVRSYGLVNLTLDRVALVKN
;
A
#
# COMPACT_ATOMS: atom_id res chain seq x y z
N MET A 1 67.24 -26.18 -8.31
CA MET A 1 66.95 -26.65 -6.95
C MET A 1 66.14 -25.54 -6.29
N SER A 2 64.82 -25.56 -6.44
CA SER A 2 63.86 -26.28 -5.57
C SER A 2 63.64 -25.46 -4.29
N ALA A 3 62.53 -24.72 -4.17
CA ALA A 3 61.18 -25.19 -3.80
C ALA A 3 60.99 -25.26 -2.27
N LEU A 4 59.77 -24.95 -1.83
CA LEU A 4 59.22 -24.93 -0.46
C LEU A 4 59.50 -23.67 0.38
N VAL A 5 58.52 -22.76 0.41
CA VAL A 5 57.65 -22.52 1.58
C VAL A 5 56.36 -21.84 1.08
N LEU A 6 55.35 -22.65 0.74
CA LEU A 6 54.00 -22.18 0.40
C LEU A 6 53.01 -23.25 0.87
N SER A 7 52.87 -23.41 2.19
CA SER A 7 51.86 -24.30 2.80
C SER A 7 51.66 -23.99 4.29
N SER A 8 51.04 -22.85 4.64
CA SER A 8 50.54 -22.62 6.01
C SER A 8 49.35 -21.65 6.12
N LEU A 9 48.64 -21.34 5.03
CA LEU A 9 47.57 -20.33 5.02
C LEU A 9 46.25 -20.83 4.43
N LEU A 10 45.95 -22.13 4.58
CA LEU A 10 44.76 -22.76 4.00
C LEU A 10 44.05 -23.76 4.92
N SER A 11 44.11 -23.59 6.25
CA SER A 11 43.39 -24.47 7.20
C SER A 11 42.54 -23.74 8.25
N LEU A 12 42.05 -22.52 7.97
CA LEU A 12 41.16 -21.78 8.88
C LEU A 12 39.84 -21.31 8.23
N LEU A 13 39.47 -21.88 7.07
CA LEU A 13 38.19 -21.63 6.40
C LEU A 13 37.34 -22.91 6.31
N SER A 14 37.17 -23.62 7.42
CA SER A 14 36.16 -24.70 7.52
C SER A 14 35.49 -24.77 8.89
N SER A 15 35.23 -23.62 9.53
CA SER A 15 34.14 -23.59 10.49
C SER A 15 32.86 -23.38 9.68
N THR A 16 32.05 -24.43 9.59
CA THR A 16 30.64 -24.31 9.26
C THR A 16 30.05 -23.17 10.09
N PRO A 17 29.35 -22.18 9.49
CA PRO A 17 28.64 -21.19 10.27
C PRO A 17 27.69 -21.94 11.20
N ALA A 18 27.74 -21.60 12.49
CA ALA A 18 26.73 -22.06 13.44
C ALA A 18 25.36 -21.77 12.81
N ALA A 19 24.51 -22.78 12.74
CA ALA A 19 23.15 -22.62 12.26
C ALA A 19 22.54 -21.42 12.99
N GLY A 20 22.20 -20.37 12.24
CA GLY A 20 21.38 -19.30 12.75
C GLY A 20 20.07 -19.87 13.30
N PRO A 21 19.32 -19.12 14.13
CA PRO A 21 18.01 -19.56 14.57
C PRO A 21 17.22 -20.04 13.33
N GLN A 22 16.79 -21.31 13.37
CA GLN A 22 16.02 -21.92 12.29
C GLN A 22 14.79 -21.04 12.05
N GLU A 23 14.63 -20.57 10.80
CA GLU A 23 13.41 -19.88 10.39
C GLU A 23 12.20 -20.77 10.72
N PRO A 24 11.16 -20.24 11.36
CA PRO A 24 9.92 -20.99 11.53
C PRO A 24 9.32 -21.27 10.15
N GLU A 25 9.17 -22.56 9.80
CA GLU A 25 8.43 -22.98 8.61
C GLU A 25 6.99 -22.46 8.69
N ILE A 26 6.61 -21.58 7.77
CA ILE A 26 5.21 -21.14 7.62
C ILE A 26 4.53 -22.12 6.64
N PRO A 27 3.41 -22.76 7.04
CA PRO A 27 2.75 -23.77 6.22
C PRO A 27 2.14 -23.16 4.95
N ALA A 28 2.11 -23.94 3.86
CA ALA A 28 1.51 -23.55 2.57
C ALA A 28 0.00 -23.25 2.66
N VAL A 29 -0.65 -23.70 3.74
CA VAL A 29 -2.06 -23.54 4.01
C VAL A 29 -2.24 -23.25 5.50
N MET A 30 -3.13 -22.32 5.81
CA MET A 30 -3.47 -21.86 7.14
C MET A 30 -4.80 -22.47 7.56
N THR A 31 -4.93 -22.89 8.81
CA THR A 31 -6.24 -23.16 9.42
C THR A 31 -6.53 -22.05 10.42
N LEU A 32 -7.62 -21.32 10.19
CA LEU A 32 -8.15 -20.30 11.08
C LEU A 32 -8.75 -20.95 12.34
N PRO A 33 -8.89 -20.20 13.46
CA PRO A 33 -9.50 -20.72 14.70
C PRO A 33 -10.92 -21.27 14.53
N ASP A 34 -11.66 -20.78 13.53
CA ASP A 34 -12.99 -21.24 13.16
C ASP A 34 -12.99 -22.48 12.24
N GLY A 35 -11.80 -23.02 11.92
CA GLY A 35 -11.60 -24.20 11.11
C GLY A 35 -11.54 -23.94 9.60
N ARG A 36 -11.70 -22.70 9.14
CA ARG A 36 -11.48 -22.34 7.72
C ARG A 36 -10.04 -22.56 7.31
N VAL A 37 -9.82 -23.00 6.08
CA VAL A 37 -8.49 -23.29 5.56
C VAL A 37 -8.16 -22.33 4.43
N LEU A 38 -7.24 -21.39 4.68
CA LEU A 38 -6.85 -20.37 3.71
C LEU A 38 -5.48 -20.69 3.13
N PRO A 39 -5.26 -20.53 1.81
CA PRO A 39 -3.91 -20.59 1.27
C PRO A 39 -3.09 -19.42 1.87
N ALA A 40 -1.83 -19.67 2.24
CA ALA A 40 -0.94 -18.63 2.76
C ALA A 40 -0.54 -17.68 1.60
N ARG A 41 -1.45 -16.78 1.25
CA ARG A 41 -1.37 -15.84 0.12
C ARG A 41 -1.24 -14.39 0.61
N ASP A 42 -0.99 -13.49 -0.34
CA ASP A 42 -1.02 -12.05 -0.14
C ASP A 42 -2.46 -11.60 0.18
N ARG A 43 -2.61 -10.56 1.01
CA ARG A 43 -3.91 -9.94 1.31
C ARG A 43 -4.62 -9.40 0.06
N ARG A 44 -3.88 -9.10 -1.02
CA ARG A 44 -4.46 -8.82 -2.36
C ARG A 44 -5.31 -9.97 -2.90
N ASP A 45 -4.92 -11.21 -2.62
CA ASP A 45 -5.66 -12.40 -3.05
C ASP A 45 -6.85 -12.67 -2.14
N TRP A 46 -6.77 -12.27 -0.86
CA TRP A 46 -7.86 -12.41 0.12
C TRP A 46 -8.97 -11.36 -0.07
N ALA A 47 -8.62 -10.14 -0.49
CA ALA A 47 -9.61 -9.11 -0.84
C ALA A 47 -10.32 -9.38 -2.19
N ALA A 48 -9.84 -10.35 -2.97
CA ALA A 48 -10.41 -10.74 -4.24
C ALA A 48 -11.44 -11.88 -4.13
N ASP A 49 -11.49 -12.62 -3.01
CA ASP A 49 -12.40 -13.75 -2.79
C ASP A 49 -13.61 -13.36 -1.90
N PRO A 50 -14.84 -13.29 -2.44
CA PRO A 50 -16.04 -12.99 -1.65
C PRO A 50 -16.42 -14.07 -0.62
N ALA A 51 -15.88 -15.29 -0.72
CA ALA A 51 -16.07 -16.34 0.28
C ALA A 51 -15.26 -16.09 1.56
N ASP A 52 -14.19 -15.30 1.43
CA ASP A 52 -13.39 -14.77 2.54
C ASP A 52 -13.92 -13.38 2.92
N ASP A 53 -15.19 -13.32 3.34
CA ASP A 53 -15.75 -12.10 3.93
C ASP A 53 -15.00 -11.79 5.24
N LEU A 54 -13.87 -11.09 5.11
CA LEU A 54 -12.98 -10.71 6.20
C LEU A 54 -13.72 -9.88 7.24
N ALA A 55 -14.82 -9.22 6.86
CA ALA A 55 -15.69 -8.48 7.77
C ALA A 55 -16.43 -9.39 8.77
N THR A 56 -16.47 -10.70 8.54
CA THR A 56 -17.08 -11.71 9.44
C THR A 56 -16.06 -12.51 10.26
N LEU A 57 -14.76 -12.28 10.05
CA LEU A 57 -13.72 -12.93 10.86
C LEU A 57 -13.87 -12.51 12.32
N ASP A 58 -13.73 -13.48 13.23
CA ASP A 58 -13.56 -13.13 14.62
C ASP A 58 -12.23 -12.35 14.82
N PRO A 59 -12.12 -11.52 15.86
CA PRO A 59 -10.92 -10.71 16.08
C PRO A 59 -9.60 -11.51 16.19
N ALA A 60 -9.65 -12.76 16.64
CA ALA A 60 -8.45 -13.60 16.77
C ALA A 60 -8.01 -14.15 15.41
N ALA A 61 -8.97 -14.51 14.56
CA ALA A 61 -8.75 -14.92 13.17
C ALA A 61 -8.16 -13.76 12.36
N GLN A 62 -8.70 -12.55 12.53
CA GLN A 62 -8.17 -11.32 11.92
C GLN A 62 -6.73 -11.04 12.38
N GLU A 63 -6.46 -11.07 13.68
CA GLU A 63 -5.12 -10.85 14.23
C GLU A 63 -4.11 -11.88 13.70
N GLN A 64 -4.52 -13.14 13.53
CA GLN A 64 -3.64 -14.18 12.98
C GLN A 64 -3.35 -13.96 11.49
N LEU A 65 -4.36 -13.53 10.72
CA LEU A 65 -4.25 -13.18 9.31
C LEU A 65 -3.26 -12.01 9.13
N ASP A 66 -3.41 -10.99 9.97
CA ASP A 66 -2.57 -9.81 9.95
C ASP A 66 -1.10 -10.12 10.30
N ARG A 67 -0.87 -10.96 11.32
CA ARG A 67 0.48 -11.44 11.67
C ARG A 67 1.15 -12.18 10.51
N LEU A 68 0.39 -12.98 9.75
CA LEU A 68 0.91 -13.73 8.61
C LEU A 68 1.20 -12.82 7.42
N PHE A 69 0.30 -11.88 7.13
CA PHE A 69 0.54 -10.84 6.13
C PHE A 69 1.84 -10.10 6.44
N ALA A 70 2.00 -9.62 7.67
CA ALA A 70 3.17 -8.88 8.02
C ALA A 70 4.44 -9.76 8.12
N ALA A 71 4.33 -11.05 8.47
CA ALA A 71 5.44 -12.02 8.31
C ALA A 71 5.84 -12.23 6.83
N SER A 72 4.88 -12.19 5.90
CA SER A 72 5.17 -12.22 4.46
C SER A 72 5.93 -10.97 4.01
N ILE A 73 5.59 -9.80 4.56
CA ILE A 73 6.31 -8.55 4.28
C ILE A 73 7.75 -8.63 4.82
N VAL A 74 7.94 -9.12 6.05
CA VAL A 74 9.28 -9.34 6.63
C VAL A 74 10.12 -10.26 5.73
N ARG A 75 9.52 -11.35 5.20
CA ARG A 75 10.20 -12.25 4.26
C ARG A 75 10.60 -11.54 2.96
N ARG A 76 9.70 -10.74 2.38
CA ARG A 76 9.98 -9.94 1.16
C ARG A 76 11.12 -8.94 1.37
N ALA A 77 11.24 -8.37 2.58
CA ALA A 77 12.35 -7.49 2.96
C ALA A 77 13.69 -8.23 3.11
N GLN A 78 13.67 -9.48 3.58
CA GLN A 78 14.89 -10.26 3.87
C GLN A 78 15.42 -11.06 2.66
N GLY A 79 14.60 -11.27 1.63
CA GLY A 79 14.84 -12.27 0.59
C GLY A 79 15.69 -11.86 -0.63
N ARG A 80 16.03 -10.59 -0.85
CA ARG A 80 16.82 -10.18 -2.04
C ARG A 80 17.86 -9.10 -1.73
N ALA A 81 19.09 -9.35 -2.16
CA ALA A 81 20.11 -8.30 -2.25
C ALA A 81 19.62 -7.20 -3.18
N VAL A 82 19.76 -5.94 -2.75
CA VAL A 82 19.40 -4.75 -3.53
C VAL A 82 19.99 -4.88 -4.93
N PRO A 83 19.15 -4.99 -5.99
CA PRO A 83 19.66 -5.00 -7.35
C PRO A 83 20.48 -3.72 -7.57
N PRO A 84 21.66 -3.77 -8.21
CA PRO A 84 22.43 -2.56 -8.54
C PRO A 84 21.61 -1.51 -9.31
N THR A 85 20.57 -1.95 -10.02
CA THR A 85 19.59 -1.15 -10.75
C THR A 85 18.63 -0.38 -9.85
N ALA A 86 18.22 -0.90 -8.68
CA ALA A 86 17.38 -0.16 -7.72
C ALA A 86 18.12 1.07 -7.18
N SER A 87 19.40 0.95 -6.80
CA SER A 87 20.22 2.10 -6.38
C SER A 87 20.41 3.14 -7.49
N ALA A 88 20.57 2.73 -8.76
CA ALA A 88 20.67 3.67 -9.89
C ALA A 88 19.32 4.34 -10.22
N ARG A 89 18.21 3.59 -10.16
CA ARG A 89 16.83 4.08 -10.34
C ARG A 89 16.47 5.13 -9.29
N LEU A 90 16.85 4.90 -8.04
CA LEU A 90 16.57 5.77 -6.90
C LEU A 90 17.46 7.02 -6.85
N GLN A 91 18.74 6.92 -7.21
CA GLN A 91 19.61 8.10 -7.36
C GLN A 91 19.11 9.03 -8.49
N SER A 92 18.48 8.50 -9.54
CA SER A 92 17.86 9.31 -10.59
C SER A 92 16.55 9.98 -10.17
N LEU A 93 15.81 9.38 -9.22
CA LEU A 93 14.55 9.91 -8.69
C LEU A 93 14.78 11.02 -7.65
N ALA A 94 15.86 10.91 -6.86
CA ALA A 94 16.19 11.82 -5.77
C ALA A 94 16.80 13.19 -6.19
N GLN A 95 16.90 13.50 -7.49
CA GLN A 95 17.55 14.73 -7.97
C GLN A 95 16.70 15.52 -8.96
N ARG A 96 15.54 16.05 -8.55
CA ARG A 96 14.92 17.23 -9.20
C ARG A 96 14.08 18.06 -8.21
N ALA A 97 14.73 18.75 -7.27
CA ALA A 97 14.09 19.86 -6.56
C ALA A 97 14.49 21.18 -7.23
N GLY A 98 13.57 21.81 -7.96
CA GLY A 98 13.63 23.25 -8.22
C GLY A 98 13.55 24.00 -6.89
N ALA A 99 14.02 25.26 -6.86
CA ALA A 99 14.15 26.06 -5.63
C ALA A 99 12.88 26.01 -4.75
N ALA A 100 12.90 25.20 -3.68
CA ALA A 100 11.75 24.89 -2.85
C ALA A 100 11.71 25.77 -1.60
N VAL A 101 10.49 26.14 -1.19
CA VAL A 101 10.18 26.64 0.16
C VAL A 101 10.72 25.63 1.18
N VAL A 102 11.39 26.12 2.23
CA VAL A 102 11.98 25.24 3.26
C VAL A 102 10.85 24.53 4.02
N PRO A 103 10.76 23.20 3.98
CA PRO A 103 9.76 22.46 4.75
C PRO A 103 10.05 22.57 6.26
N PRO A 104 9.01 22.73 7.12
CA PRO A 104 9.18 22.63 8.55
C PRO A 104 9.65 21.21 8.94
N PRO A 105 10.51 21.06 9.96
CA PRO A 105 10.77 19.74 10.54
C PRO A 105 9.46 19.08 10.98
N PRO A 106 9.28 17.76 10.76
CA PRO A 106 8.18 16.99 11.34
C PRO A 106 8.17 17.11 12.88
N GLY A 107 6.99 16.96 13.47
CA GLY A 107 6.74 17.16 14.90
C GLY A 107 5.55 18.07 15.23
N GLY A 108 4.81 18.52 14.20
CA GLY A 108 3.46 19.06 14.40
C GLY A 108 2.46 17.96 14.78
N VAL A 109 1.29 18.31 15.29
CA VAL A 109 0.24 17.30 15.57
C VAL A 109 -1.12 17.86 15.20
N GLY A 110 -1.84 17.14 14.34
CA GLY A 110 -3.27 17.35 14.11
C GLY A 110 -4.09 16.19 14.68
N TYR A 111 -3.90 15.00 14.10
CA TYR A 111 -4.63 13.78 14.48
C TYR A 111 -3.73 12.55 14.35
N GLY A 112 -3.88 11.55 15.21
CA GLY A 112 -3.34 10.22 14.98
C GLY A 112 -3.02 9.48 16.27
N PHE A 113 -2.12 8.51 16.20
CA PHE A 113 -1.80 7.64 17.33
C PHE A 113 -0.45 7.98 17.95
N PHE A 114 -0.44 8.00 19.28
CA PHE A 114 0.77 8.08 20.08
C PHE A 114 0.97 6.79 20.84
N PHE A 115 2.22 6.40 21.01
CA PHE A 115 2.56 5.24 21.82
C PHE A 115 2.45 5.60 23.30
N THR A 116 1.92 4.67 24.11
CA THR A 116 1.88 4.84 25.56
C THR A 116 3.31 4.80 26.12
N GLU A 117 3.66 5.76 26.96
CA GLU A 117 4.98 5.81 27.61
C GLU A 117 5.27 4.54 28.41
N GLY A 118 6.54 4.12 28.42
CA GLY A 118 6.99 2.90 29.11
C GLY A 118 6.55 1.57 28.47
N THR A 119 5.80 1.63 27.36
CA THR A 119 5.41 0.46 26.56
C THR A 119 6.25 0.35 25.29
N LEU A 120 6.17 -0.82 24.63
CA LEU A 120 6.85 -1.10 23.36
C LEU A 120 8.38 -0.92 23.47
N ASN A 121 8.94 -1.49 24.55
CA ASN A 121 10.38 -1.50 24.79
C ASN A 121 11.06 -2.49 23.84
N TRP A 122 12.23 -2.10 23.36
CA TRP A 122 13.01 -2.84 22.38
C TRP A 122 14.50 -2.61 22.63
N SER A 123 15.34 -3.47 22.09
CA SER A 123 16.78 -3.52 22.41
C SER A 123 17.69 -3.51 21.19
N SER A 124 17.27 -4.16 20.10
CA SER A 124 18.12 -4.46 18.96
C SER A 124 17.52 -3.95 17.65
N SER A 125 16.20 -4.01 17.47
CA SER A 125 15.55 -3.44 16.29
C SER A 125 14.14 -2.96 16.56
N THR A 126 13.72 -1.97 15.78
CA THR A 126 12.34 -1.50 15.71
C THR A 126 12.02 -1.09 14.28
N ALA A 127 10.85 -1.47 13.79
CA ALA A 127 10.37 -1.14 12.46
C ALA A 127 8.88 -0.88 12.47
N SER A 128 8.44 0.15 11.74
CA SER A 128 7.05 0.35 11.40
C SER A 128 6.79 -0.06 9.96
N TYR A 129 5.71 -0.81 9.76
CA TYR A 129 5.16 -1.18 8.47
C TYR A 129 3.83 -0.45 8.34
N GLN A 130 3.63 0.25 7.23
CA GLN A 130 2.50 1.16 7.08
C GLN A 130 2.03 1.28 5.65
N SER A 131 0.71 1.28 5.45
CA SER A 131 0.08 1.79 4.23
C SER A 131 -0.48 3.18 4.51
N MET A 132 0.04 4.19 3.83
CA MET A 132 -0.42 5.58 3.97
C MET A 132 -1.48 5.86 2.92
N ILE A 133 -2.69 6.25 3.35
CA ILE A 133 -3.72 6.80 2.47
C ILE A 133 -3.26 8.18 2.02
N ALA A 134 -2.94 8.27 0.74
CA ALA A 134 -2.16 9.35 0.14
C ALA A 134 -2.84 9.80 -1.16
N PRO A 135 -3.92 10.59 -1.11
CA PRO A 135 -4.52 11.18 -2.32
C PRO A 135 -3.49 12.00 -3.09
N ARG A 136 -3.62 12.12 -4.42
CA ARG A 136 -2.60 12.82 -5.24
C ARG A 136 -2.34 14.25 -4.74
N THR A 137 -3.41 15.00 -4.49
CA THR A 137 -3.40 16.36 -3.92
C THR A 137 -4.21 16.34 -2.62
N PRO A 138 -3.94 17.22 -1.67
CA PRO A 138 -4.57 17.14 -0.35
C PRO A 138 -6.00 17.70 -0.33
N GLY A 139 -6.40 18.47 -1.34
CA GLY A 139 -7.72 19.12 -1.40
C GLY A 139 -7.94 20.13 -0.27
N GLY A 140 -9.19 20.59 -0.15
CA GLY A 140 -9.61 21.44 0.96
C GLY A 140 -8.84 22.75 1.10
N ASP A 141 -8.56 23.12 2.34
CA ASP A 141 -7.93 24.37 2.76
C ASP A 141 -6.42 24.26 2.96
N VAL A 142 -5.77 23.21 2.44
CA VAL A 142 -4.34 22.98 2.61
C VAL A 142 -3.54 23.97 1.75
N ASN A 143 -2.96 24.98 2.40
CA ASN A 143 -2.29 26.13 1.78
C ASN A 143 -0.78 26.18 2.07
N THR A 144 -0.30 25.40 3.04
CA THR A 144 1.10 25.35 3.47
C THR A 144 1.61 23.92 3.49
N TRP A 145 1.87 23.32 4.64
CA TRP A 145 2.38 21.96 4.75
C TRP A 145 1.37 21.07 5.46
N LEU A 146 1.28 19.84 4.96
CA LEU A 146 0.50 18.77 5.54
C LEU A 146 1.32 17.49 5.39
N TYR A 147 1.53 16.78 6.50
CA TYR A 147 2.26 15.51 6.53
C TYR A 147 1.35 14.37 6.98
N ASN A 148 1.54 13.22 6.34
CA ASN A 148 1.08 11.93 6.83
C ASN A 148 2.36 11.14 7.13
N THR A 149 2.73 11.07 8.42
CA THR A 149 4.02 10.58 8.92
C THR A 149 3.90 9.51 10.00
N THR A 150 4.97 8.73 10.18
CA THR A 150 5.12 7.84 11.33
C THR A 150 6.57 7.75 11.75
N THR A 151 6.80 7.54 13.04
CA THR A 151 8.09 7.01 13.52
C THR A 151 8.04 5.50 13.66
N ASN A 152 9.21 4.90 13.83
CA ASN A 152 9.35 3.50 14.21
C ASN A 152 9.64 3.30 15.71
N ARG A 153 9.32 4.26 16.59
CA ARG A 153 9.59 4.19 18.05
C ARG A 153 11.08 4.28 18.44
N SER A 154 11.96 4.75 17.56
CA SER A 154 13.38 5.03 17.88
C SER A 154 13.65 6.52 18.04
N ASN A 155 14.52 6.89 18.99
CA ASN A 155 14.88 8.28 19.27
C ASN A 155 15.67 8.95 18.14
N LEU A 156 16.55 8.19 17.50
CA LEU A 156 17.34 8.66 16.35
C LEU A 156 16.96 7.86 15.10
N GLY A 157 15.70 7.42 15.03
CA GLY A 157 15.13 6.70 13.91
C GLY A 157 14.84 7.59 12.70
N VAL A 158 14.06 7.04 11.78
CA VAL A 158 13.58 7.72 10.58
C VAL A 158 12.08 7.91 10.61
N GLU A 159 11.66 9.06 10.08
CA GLU A 159 10.30 9.30 9.65
C GLU A 159 10.20 9.18 8.14
N ALA A 160 9.31 8.28 7.70
CA ALA A 160 8.93 8.11 6.32
C ALA A 160 7.50 8.63 6.16
N PHE A 161 7.29 9.56 5.23
CA PHE A 161 6.04 10.30 5.16
C PHE A 161 5.67 10.80 3.78
N ILE A 162 4.38 11.05 3.63
CA ILE A 162 3.80 11.78 2.52
C ILE A 162 3.75 13.26 2.90
N SER A 163 4.20 14.12 1.99
CA SER A 163 4.27 15.56 2.18
C SER A 163 3.52 16.28 1.07
N TYR A 164 2.63 17.19 1.46
CA TYR A 164 2.02 18.14 0.54
C TYR A 164 2.53 19.55 0.83
N PHE A 165 2.76 20.32 -0.24
CA PHE A 165 2.92 21.76 -0.16
C PHE A 165 1.78 22.45 -0.90
N ALA A 166 0.89 23.12 -0.16
CA ALA A 166 -0.37 23.65 -0.63
C ALA A 166 -1.16 22.56 -1.39
N GLN A 167 -1.77 22.93 -2.52
CA GLN A 167 -2.54 22.01 -3.37
C GLN A 167 -1.69 21.21 -4.37
N GLN A 168 -0.37 21.12 -4.17
CA GLN A 168 0.51 20.39 -5.08
C GLN A 168 0.38 18.88 -4.90
N ASP A 169 0.84 18.15 -5.92
CA ASP A 169 1.00 16.71 -5.85
C ASP A 169 1.91 16.34 -4.67
N PHE A 170 1.64 15.22 -4.01
CA PHE A 170 2.46 14.83 -2.87
C PHE A 170 3.87 14.40 -3.25
N HIS A 171 4.75 14.47 -2.26
CA HIS A 171 6.09 13.91 -2.31
C HIS A 171 6.22 12.84 -1.22
N PHE A 172 6.93 11.75 -1.51
CA PHE A 172 7.39 10.84 -0.47
C PHE A 172 8.74 11.32 0.05
N LYS A 173 8.88 11.49 1.37
CA LYS A 173 10.07 12.06 1.99
C LYS A 173 10.57 11.22 3.15
N VAL A 174 11.86 11.36 3.43
CA VAL A 174 12.52 10.77 4.61
C VAL A 174 13.23 11.84 5.40
N PHE A 175 12.93 11.89 6.70
CA PHE A 175 13.63 12.70 7.70
C PHE A 175 14.34 11.76 8.68
N ASP A 176 15.65 11.94 8.84
CA ASP A 176 16.48 11.11 9.73
C ASP A 176 16.93 11.92 10.96
N TRP A 177 16.45 11.50 12.13
CA TRP A 177 16.75 12.15 13.42
C TRP A 177 18.21 11.97 13.84
N ALA A 178 18.91 10.93 13.40
CA ALA A 178 20.35 10.76 13.66
C ALA A 178 21.21 11.80 12.94
N ARG A 179 20.66 12.49 11.92
CA ARG A 179 21.34 13.55 11.16
C ARG A 179 20.88 14.96 11.53
N TYR A 180 19.93 15.08 12.46
CA TYR A 180 19.44 16.35 12.96
C TYR A 180 20.45 17.02 13.92
N PRO A 181 20.63 18.36 13.89
CA PRO A 181 20.02 19.34 12.98
C PRO A 181 20.80 19.57 11.68
N ALA A 182 21.96 18.91 11.50
CA ALA A 182 22.92 19.27 10.46
C ALA A 182 22.41 19.02 9.03
N ALA A 183 21.80 17.86 8.79
CA ALA A 183 21.27 17.49 7.48
C ALA A 183 20.20 16.38 7.61
N PRO A 184 19.03 16.66 8.21
CA PRO A 184 18.02 15.64 8.51
C PRO A 184 17.17 15.22 7.30
N TRP A 185 17.00 16.07 6.28
CA TRP A 185 16.25 15.76 5.05
C TRP A 185 17.05 14.87 4.09
N GLN A 186 16.54 13.69 3.76
CA GLN A 186 17.31 12.65 3.04
C GLN A 186 16.78 12.34 1.64
N THR A 187 15.49 11.99 1.58
CA THR A 187 14.83 11.51 0.38
C THR A 187 13.67 12.45 0.06
N ASP A 188 13.48 12.71 -1.23
CA ASP A 188 12.39 13.51 -1.77
C ASP A 188 12.02 12.96 -3.15
N ILE A 189 10.99 12.11 -3.20
CA ILE A 189 10.48 11.49 -4.42
C ILE A 189 9.16 12.15 -4.79
N VAL A 190 9.15 12.85 -5.92
CA VAL A 190 7.96 13.51 -6.45
C VAL A 190 6.90 12.48 -6.88
N TYR A 191 5.61 12.82 -6.80
CA TYR A 191 4.49 11.94 -7.19
C TYR A 191 4.69 11.20 -8.52
N GLY A 192 5.16 11.91 -9.57
CA GLY A 192 5.38 11.32 -10.89
C GLY A 192 6.42 10.19 -10.93
N GLY A 193 7.28 10.08 -9.91
CA GLY A 193 8.25 9.00 -9.74
C GLY A 193 7.72 7.79 -8.95
N LEU A 194 6.51 7.89 -8.40
CA LEU A 194 5.94 6.90 -7.48
C LEU A 194 4.93 5.94 -8.16
N GLY A 195 4.81 5.95 -9.49
CA GLY A 195 3.78 5.19 -10.21
C GLY A 195 3.75 3.69 -9.90
N GLU A 196 4.91 3.07 -9.68
CA GLU A 196 5.02 1.63 -9.33
C GLU A 196 4.81 1.34 -7.84
N TYR A 197 4.78 2.38 -7.00
CA TYR A 197 4.72 2.28 -5.53
C TYR A 197 3.35 2.68 -4.96
N ILE A 198 2.47 3.17 -5.83
CA ILE A 198 1.14 3.64 -5.48
C ILE A 198 0.11 2.63 -5.99
N SER A 199 -0.83 2.25 -5.14
CA SER A 199 -1.94 1.37 -5.53
C SER A 199 -3.28 1.88 -5.01
N SER A 200 -4.37 1.40 -5.59
CA SER A 200 -5.72 1.63 -5.09
C SER A 200 -6.10 0.45 -4.20
N VAL A 201 -6.37 0.72 -2.92
CA VAL A 201 -6.61 -0.30 -1.88
C VAL A 201 -7.95 -0.02 -1.20
N GLN A 202 -8.68 -1.07 -0.83
CA GLN A 202 -9.95 -0.92 -0.12
C GLN A 202 -9.68 -0.54 1.33
N ASN A 203 -10.35 0.50 1.80
CA ASN A 203 -10.37 0.87 3.22
C ASN A 203 -11.60 0.30 3.92
N ASP A 204 -11.63 0.43 5.25
CA ASP A 204 -12.67 -0.14 6.11
C ASP A 204 -14.07 0.44 5.85
N ASP A 205 -14.18 1.63 5.24
CA ASP A 205 -15.44 2.18 4.75
C ASP A 205 -15.85 1.63 3.38
N SER A 206 -15.21 0.53 2.93
CA SER A 206 -15.37 -0.11 1.62
C SER A 206 -15.01 0.79 0.42
N THR A 207 -14.41 1.95 0.67
CA THR A 207 -13.94 2.88 -0.36
C THR A 207 -12.54 2.49 -0.79
N TYR A 208 -12.28 2.48 -2.10
CA TYR A 208 -10.93 2.37 -2.62
C TYR A 208 -10.23 3.72 -2.58
N ARG A 209 -9.02 3.75 -2.02
CA ARG A 209 -8.16 4.94 -1.97
C ARG A 209 -6.75 4.64 -2.40
N GLN A 210 -6.10 5.69 -2.89
CA GLN A 210 -4.70 5.67 -3.25
C GLN A 210 -3.85 5.51 -1.99
N GLU A 211 -3.03 4.46 -1.96
CA GLU A 211 -2.14 4.13 -0.85
C GLU A 211 -0.69 3.95 -1.32
N LEU A 212 0.24 4.28 -0.43
CA LEU A 212 1.67 4.00 -0.57
C LEU A 212 2.16 3.23 0.65
N PHE A 213 2.75 2.06 0.42
CA PHE A 213 3.30 1.23 1.48
C PHE A 213 4.76 1.56 1.75
N ALA A 214 5.11 1.77 3.02
CA ALA A 214 6.49 2.01 3.45
C ALA A 214 6.87 1.20 4.68
N VAL A 215 8.16 0.92 4.81
CA VAL A 215 8.78 0.37 6.02
C VAL A 215 9.87 1.29 6.48
N ASN A 216 9.84 1.71 7.74
CA ASN A 216 10.87 2.49 8.39
C ASN A 216 11.48 1.66 9.52
N GLU A 217 12.78 1.40 9.44
CA GLU A 217 13.48 0.45 10.30
C GLU A 217 14.72 1.10 10.93
N THR A 218 14.96 0.78 12.19
CA THR A 218 16.17 1.12 12.93
C THR A 218 16.67 -0.14 13.61
N PHE A 219 17.95 -0.49 13.42
CA PHE A 219 18.52 -1.70 14.02
C PHE A 219 19.98 -1.51 14.45
N HIS A 220 20.34 -2.26 15.47
CA HIS A 220 21.65 -2.29 16.08
C HIS A 220 22.59 -3.20 15.29
N GLY A 221 23.76 -2.67 14.94
CA GLY A 221 24.86 -3.41 14.33
C GLY A 221 25.88 -3.86 15.38
N SER A 222 27.15 -3.91 14.97
CA SER A 222 28.25 -4.23 15.89
C SER A 222 28.69 -3.03 16.71
N GLY A 223 29.07 -3.26 17.97
CA GLY A 223 29.57 -2.20 18.86
C GLY A 223 28.48 -1.20 19.24
N ASN A 224 28.65 0.07 18.89
CA ASN A 224 27.65 1.13 19.09
C ASN A 224 27.07 1.59 17.75
N ASN A 225 27.19 0.79 16.69
CA ASN A 225 26.69 1.16 15.37
C ASN A 225 25.20 0.87 15.27
N TRP A 226 24.49 1.81 14.67
CA TRP A 226 23.07 1.74 14.38
C TRP A 226 22.85 2.04 12.92
N THR A 227 21.79 1.49 12.33
CA THR A 227 21.43 1.77 10.95
C THR A 227 19.94 2.04 10.85
N ASN A 228 19.60 3.15 10.19
CA ASN A 228 18.25 3.48 9.78
C ASN A 228 18.05 3.08 8.32
N ARG A 229 16.88 2.54 7.97
CA ARG A 229 16.49 2.19 6.59
C ARG A 229 15.05 2.58 6.32
N VAL A 230 14.77 2.95 5.07
CA VAL A 230 13.41 3.12 4.57
C VAL A 230 13.24 2.33 3.28
N TRP A 231 12.10 1.64 3.18
CA TRP A 231 11.72 0.82 2.04
C TRP A 231 10.36 1.23 1.49
N LEU A 232 10.16 1.09 0.19
CA LEU A 232 8.85 1.23 -0.47
C LEU A 232 8.46 -0.07 -1.16
N GLU A 233 7.17 -0.43 -1.15
CA GLU A 233 6.69 -1.60 -1.90
C GLU A 233 6.52 -1.24 -3.38
N ASN A 234 7.34 -1.85 -4.23
CA ASN A 234 7.12 -1.86 -5.67
C ASN A 234 6.04 -2.90 -5.99
N ARG A 235 4.87 -2.43 -6.41
CA ARG A 235 3.70 -3.28 -6.66
C ARG A 235 3.77 -4.00 -8.01
N VAL A 236 4.58 -3.51 -8.94
CA VAL A 236 4.80 -4.15 -10.26
C VAL A 236 5.64 -5.39 -10.11
N ASP A 237 6.74 -5.28 -9.36
CA ASP A 237 7.71 -6.37 -9.18
C ASP A 237 7.45 -7.21 -7.91
N ASP A 238 6.51 -6.78 -7.07
CA ASP A 238 6.16 -7.37 -5.78
C ASP A 238 7.36 -7.49 -4.82
N VAL A 239 8.11 -6.40 -4.68
CA VAL A 239 9.32 -6.33 -3.84
C VAL A 239 9.36 -5.06 -2.99
N LEU A 240 10.16 -5.08 -1.93
CA LEU A 240 10.52 -3.87 -1.19
C LEU A 240 11.82 -3.28 -1.74
N ASP A 241 11.75 -2.06 -2.25
CA ASP A 241 12.90 -1.30 -2.71
C ASP A 241 13.49 -0.45 -1.58
N LEU A 242 14.80 -0.57 -1.33
CA LEU A 242 15.52 0.24 -0.34
C LEU A 242 15.68 1.66 -0.86
N VAL A 243 14.90 2.61 -0.33
CA VAL A 243 14.94 4.02 -0.78
C VAL A 243 15.83 4.91 0.07
N TYR A 244 16.21 4.46 1.26
CA TYR A 244 17.15 5.17 2.14
C TYR A 244 17.88 4.22 3.09
N SER A 245 19.16 4.51 3.37
CA SER A 245 19.92 3.82 4.42
C SER A 245 21.00 4.73 4.97
N TYR A 246 21.17 4.74 6.29
CA TYR A 246 22.23 5.48 6.96
C TYR A 246 22.72 4.77 8.22
N THR A 247 24.02 4.55 8.30
CA THR A 247 24.69 3.97 9.47
C THR A 247 25.42 5.06 10.25
N TYR A 248 25.26 5.04 11.57
CA TYR A 248 25.86 5.98 12.50
C TYR A 248 26.35 5.27 13.75
N THR A 249 27.23 5.92 14.50
CA THR A 249 27.82 5.36 15.73
C THR A 249 27.45 6.24 16.90
N LEU A 250 26.97 5.64 17.98
CA LEU A 250 26.62 6.34 19.21
C LEU A 250 27.71 6.20 20.27
N SER A 251 27.66 7.08 21.27
CA SER A 251 28.53 6.95 22.44
C SER A 251 28.07 5.84 23.38
N ASN A 252 26.76 5.55 23.37
CA ASN A 252 26.11 4.48 24.11
C ASN A 252 24.94 3.92 23.28
N PRO A 253 24.78 2.59 23.15
CA PRO A 253 23.70 2.00 22.35
C PRO A 253 22.30 2.40 22.82
N ASN A 254 22.09 2.65 24.13
CA ASN A 254 20.78 3.00 24.67
C ASN A 254 20.30 4.42 24.30
N GLN A 255 21.15 5.24 23.67
CA GLN A 255 20.72 6.56 23.20
C GLN A 255 19.66 6.47 22.10
N ASN A 256 19.57 5.32 21.43
CA ASN A 256 18.63 5.14 20.32
C ASN A 256 17.29 4.52 20.72
N THR A 257 17.27 3.83 21.86
CA THR A 257 16.07 3.18 22.38
C THR A 257 15.24 4.19 23.14
N TYR A 258 13.94 4.20 22.86
CA TYR A 258 13.00 5.10 23.51
C TYR A 258 13.03 4.95 25.04
N GLN A 259 13.09 6.07 25.74
CA GLN A 259 12.96 6.19 27.18
C GLN A 259 11.73 7.05 27.51
N THR A 260 11.14 6.82 28.68
CA THR A 260 10.04 7.65 29.17
C THR A 260 10.44 9.12 29.21
N GLY A 261 9.61 10.00 28.62
CA GLY A 261 9.89 11.43 28.48
C GLY A 261 10.65 11.81 27.20
N ASP A 262 11.09 10.84 26.39
CA ASP A 262 11.64 11.15 25.09
C ASP A 262 10.54 11.68 24.16
N TYR A 263 10.86 12.77 23.47
CA TYR A 263 9.98 13.39 22.50
C TYR A 263 10.00 12.61 21.17
N PHE A 264 11.18 12.33 20.64
CA PHE A 264 11.35 11.60 19.38
C PHE A 264 10.93 10.13 19.54
N GLY A 265 10.23 9.58 18.54
CA GLY A 265 9.72 8.22 18.62
C GLY A 265 8.48 8.06 19.51
N SER A 266 7.84 9.15 19.94
CA SER A 266 6.63 9.09 20.78
C SER A 266 5.34 8.88 19.98
N TRP A 267 5.34 9.15 18.68
CA TRP A 267 4.18 8.99 17.82
C TRP A 267 4.30 7.79 16.87
N ALA A 268 3.15 7.18 16.64
CA ALA A 268 2.91 6.19 15.62
C ALA A 268 2.42 6.94 14.34
N PRO A 269 1.52 6.38 13.52
CA PRO A 269 0.84 7.12 12.46
C PRO A 269 0.18 8.41 12.94
N ILE A 270 0.63 9.56 12.44
CA ILE A 270 0.02 10.85 12.68
C ILE A 270 -0.05 11.70 11.42
N PHE A 271 -1.11 12.47 11.36
CA PHE A 271 -1.32 13.58 10.45
C PHE A 271 -0.88 14.87 11.11
N GLU A 272 0.00 15.62 10.43
CA GLU A 272 0.53 16.90 10.91
C GLU A 272 0.07 18.04 10.01
N THR A 273 -0.39 19.14 10.62
CA THR A 273 -0.68 20.40 9.93
C THR A 273 0.25 21.50 10.42
N PHE A 274 0.55 22.44 9.52
CA PHE A 274 1.39 23.60 9.82
C PHE A 274 0.63 24.92 9.59
N GLN A 275 -0.68 24.85 9.73
CA GLN A 275 -1.65 25.92 9.55
C GLN A 275 -2.93 25.60 10.33
N ASP A 276 -3.79 26.61 10.51
CA ASP A 276 -5.19 26.39 10.83
C ASP A 276 -5.84 25.58 9.69
N HIS A 277 -6.68 24.62 10.06
CA HIS A 277 -7.20 23.62 9.15
C HIS A 277 -8.68 23.36 9.46
N ASP A 278 -9.56 23.39 8.45
CA ASP A 278 -11.01 23.31 8.62
C ASP A 278 -11.61 21.90 8.44
N GLY A 279 -10.77 20.91 8.11
CA GLY A 279 -11.16 19.52 7.93
C GLY A 279 -11.59 19.16 6.52
N SER A 280 -11.54 20.10 5.57
CA SER A 280 -12.02 19.90 4.20
C SER A 280 -11.02 19.19 3.28
N ASN A 281 -9.88 18.72 3.80
CA ASN A 281 -8.90 17.94 3.03
C ASN A 281 -9.53 16.64 2.50
N THR A 282 -9.06 16.16 1.34
CA THR A 282 -9.36 14.80 0.87
C THR A 282 -8.89 13.76 1.89
N PRO A 283 -9.49 12.56 1.91
CA PRO A 283 -9.21 11.58 2.95
C PRO A 283 -7.73 11.22 3.02
N ILE A 284 -7.16 11.41 4.20
CA ILE A 284 -5.77 11.11 4.52
C ILE A 284 -5.77 10.29 5.80
N GLY A 285 -4.89 9.30 5.86
CA GLY A 285 -4.97 8.29 6.91
C GLY A 285 -3.99 7.15 6.71
N TRP A 286 -4.28 6.06 7.41
CA TRP A 286 -3.48 4.86 7.39
C TRP A 286 -4.36 3.64 7.30
N ASN A 287 -3.81 2.65 6.62
CA ASN A 287 -4.30 1.30 6.57
C ASN A 287 -3.17 0.39 7.07
N ASP A 288 -3.51 -0.60 7.89
CA ASP A 288 -2.61 -1.69 8.31
C ASP A 288 -1.26 -1.27 8.91
N PHE A 289 -1.28 -0.56 10.06
CA PHE A 289 -0.04 -0.26 10.77
C PHE A 289 0.44 -1.41 11.67
N TRP A 290 1.72 -1.77 11.54
CA TRP A 290 2.38 -2.75 12.40
C TRP A 290 3.71 -2.25 12.92
N LEU A 291 3.97 -2.49 14.21
CA LEU A 291 5.28 -2.29 14.82
C LEU A 291 5.96 -3.64 15.04
N VAL A 292 7.20 -3.77 14.57
CA VAL A 292 8.04 -4.96 14.74
C VAL A 292 9.25 -4.58 15.56
N GLN A 293 9.36 -5.14 16.75
CA GLN A 293 10.43 -4.87 17.71
C GLN A 293 11.12 -6.14 18.12
N ASP A 294 12.43 -6.24 17.90
CA ASP A 294 13.22 -7.43 18.21
C ASP A 294 12.60 -8.73 17.63
N GLY A 295 12.03 -8.63 16.44
CA GLY A 295 11.32 -9.73 15.75
C GLY A 295 9.89 -10.00 16.24
N VAL A 296 9.40 -9.25 17.24
CA VAL A 296 8.04 -9.35 17.75
C VAL A 296 7.14 -8.30 17.12
N MET A 297 6.09 -8.75 16.45
CA MET A 297 5.12 -7.92 15.75
C MET A 297 3.92 -7.58 16.62
N ARG A 298 3.45 -6.33 16.54
CA ARG A 298 2.35 -5.79 17.37
C ARG A 298 1.56 -4.73 16.59
N GLY A 299 0.23 -4.76 16.72
CA GLY A 299 -0.65 -3.66 16.32
C GLY A 299 -0.74 -2.58 17.41
N LEU A 300 -1.41 -1.47 17.10
CA LEU A 300 -1.56 -0.32 18.02
C LEU A 300 -2.72 -0.51 19.00
N THR A 301 -2.61 -1.42 19.96
CA THR A 301 -3.69 -1.63 20.95
C THR A 301 -3.90 -0.44 21.87
N THR A 302 -5.08 -0.30 22.46
CA THR A 302 -5.37 0.71 23.51
C THR A 302 -4.48 0.55 24.75
N GLY A 303 -3.86 -0.62 24.94
CA GLY A 303 -2.89 -0.85 26.01
C GLY A 303 -1.49 -0.30 25.72
N VAL A 304 -1.15 -0.04 24.45
CA VAL A 304 0.19 0.40 24.02
C VAL A 304 0.17 1.69 23.20
N SER A 305 -1.02 2.21 22.90
CA SER A 305 -1.20 3.45 22.15
C SER A 305 -2.54 4.13 22.49
N TYR A 306 -2.65 5.39 22.13
CA TYR A 306 -3.87 6.18 22.24
C TYR A 306 -4.01 7.12 21.05
N ALA A 307 -5.26 7.37 20.62
CA ALA A 307 -5.55 8.38 19.62
C ALA A 307 -5.48 9.77 20.26
N ARG A 308 -4.76 10.68 19.61
CA ARG A 308 -4.71 12.10 19.91
C ARG A 308 -5.41 12.85 18.78
N ASN A 309 -6.32 13.72 19.16
CA ASN A 309 -7.04 14.58 18.24
C ASN A 309 -7.02 15.99 18.84
N ASP A 310 -6.21 16.87 18.25
CA ASP A 310 -6.02 18.22 18.79
C ASP A 310 -7.22 19.13 18.48
N ASP A 311 -8.04 18.77 17.48
CA ASP A 311 -9.30 19.45 17.19
C ASP A 311 -10.39 18.47 16.67
N PRO A 312 -11.20 17.89 17.56
CA PRO A 312 -12.18 16.88 17.18
C PRO A 312 -13.37 17.40 16.36
N GLU A 313 -13.61 18.71 16.36
CA GLU A 313 -14.65 19.30 15.52
C GLU A 313 -14.17 19.44 14.06
N LEU A 314 -12.87 19.67 13.87
CA LEU A 314 -12.26 19.85 12.54
C LEU A 314 -11.72 18.54 11.94
N PHE A 315 -11.45 17.53 12.76
CA PHE A 315 -10.95 16.22 12.30
C PHE A 315 -11.87 15.07 12.71
N PRO A 316 -13.13 15.02 12.25
CA PRO A 316 -13.95 13.84 12.45
C PRO A 316 -13.34 12.66 11.66
N PRO A 317 -13.18 11.49 12.27
CA PRO A 317 -12.74 10.31 11.53
C PRO A 317 -13.83 9.90 10.51
N ILE A 318 -13.40 9.65 9.28
CA ILE A 318 -14.22 8.99 8.25
C ILE A 318 -14.46 7.54 8.69
N PHE A 319 -13.38 6.89 9.12
CA PHE A 319 -13.41 5.63 9.83
C PHE A 319 -12.26 5.58 10.83
N LEU A 320 -12.44 4.76 11.87
CA LEU A 320 -11.43 4.48 12.88
C LEU A 320 -11.62 3.02 13.30
N THR A 321 -10.69 2.18 12.89
CA THR A 321 -10.56 0.81 13.35
C THR A 321 -9.39 0.79 14.32
N PRO A 322 -9.66 0.76 15.63
CA PRO A 322 -8.61 0.78 16.64
C PRO A 322 -7.56 -0.26 16.31
N ASN A 323 -6.30 0.15 16.43
CA ASN A 323 -5.14 -0.71 16.29
C ASN A 323 -4.75 -1.07 14.86
N ASN A 324 -5.56 -0.71 13.84
CA ASN A 324 -5.33 -1.14 12.46
C ASN A 324 -5.33 0.00 11.44
N ALA A 325 -6.42 0.79 11.36
CA ALA A 325 -6.63 1.71 10.26
C ALA A 325 -7.50 2.91 10.66
N TRP A 326 -7.30 4.05 10.01
CA TRP A 326 -8.11 5.25 10.20
C TRP A 326 -7.95 6.23 9.05
N ALA A 327 -8.94 7.08 8.82
CA ALA A 327 -8.83 8.23 7.92
C ALA A 327 -9.60 9.43 8.44
N VAL A 328 -9.11 10.62 8.15
CA VAL A 328 -9.74 11.92 8.45
C VAL A 328 -9.84 12.78 7.19
N GLY A 329 -10.70 13.80 7.25
CA GLY A 329 -10.97 14.72 6.15
C GLY A 329 -12.40 14.59 5.65
N THR A 330 -12.64 15.01 4.42
CA THR A 330 -13.95 14.97 3.78
C THR A 330 -14.01 13.97 2.64
N THR A 331 -15.11 13.23 2.57
CA THR A 331 -15.46 12.42 1.39
C THR A 331 -16.19 13.24 0.33
N ALA A 332 -16.43 14.55 0.58
CA ALA A 332 -17.03 15.45 -0.38
C ALA A 332 -16.10 15.62 -1.60
N GLY A 333 -16.59 15.19 -2.77
CA GLY A 333 -15.80 15.22 -4.01
C GLY A 333 -15.15 13.89 -4.38
N GLU A 334 -15.14 12.89 -3.48
CA GLU A 334 -14.95 11.50 -3.90
C GLU A 334 -16.11 11.13 -4.84
N PRO A 335 -15.84 10.67 -6.07
CA PRO A 335 -16.91 10.23 -6.94
C PRO A 335 -17.68 9.12 -6.23
N ALA A 336 -18.99 9.29 -6.04
CA ALA A 336 -19.82 8.21 -5.51
C ALA A 336 -19.56 6.94 -6.34
N VAL A 337 -19.43 5.77 -5.69
CA VAL A 337 -19.35 4.48 -6.40
C VAL A 337 -20.59 4.39 -7.26
N THR A 338 -20.41 4.68 -8.54
CA THR A 338 -21.51 4.64 -9.48
C THR A 338 -21.42 3.26 -10.08
N ALA A 339 -22.12 2.31 -9.48
CA ALA A 339 -22.25 0.97 -10.02
C ALA A 339 -23.39 0.91 -11.04
N ARG A 340 -23.23 0.02 -12.01
CA ARG A 340 -24.22 -0.32 -13.01
C ARG A 340 -24.17 -1.83 -13.20
N GLU A 341 -25.34 -2.45 -13.15
CA GLU A 341 -25.45 -3.88 -13.44
C GLU A 341 -25.31 -4.13 -14.93
N ALA A 342 -24.68 -5.23 -15.29
CA ALA A 342 -24.30 -5.56 -16.65
C ALA A 342 -25.53 -5.69 -17.57
N GLU A 343 -26.62 -6.24 -17.06
CA GLU A 343 -27.89 -6.40 -17.78
C GLU A 343 -28.55 -5.07 -18.15
N THR A 344 -28.13 -3.95 -17.55
CA THR A 344 -28.58 -2.59 -17.94
C THR A 344 -27.81 -2.01 -19.12
N GLY A 345 -26.74 -2.68 -19.57
CA GLY A 345 -25.90 -2.28 -20.70
C GLY A 345 -26.47 -2.60 -22.08
N GLN A 346 -25.76 -2.17 -23.11
CA GLN A 346 -26.01 -2.56 -24.50
C GLN A 346 -25.11 -3.72 -24.91
N HIS A 347 -25.65 -4.68 -25.65
CA HIS A 347 -24.96 -5.92 -26.02
C HIS A 347 -25.20 -6.24 -27.49
N ARG A 348 -24.26 -6.92 -28.16
CA ARG A 348 -24.48 -7.53 -29.49
C ARG A 348 -24.38 -9.04 -29.48
N ILE A 349 -23.67 -9.60 -28.51
CA ILE A 349 -23.51 -11.03 -28.30
C ILE A 349 -23.75 -11.37 -26.83
N GLY A 350 -23.96 -12.65 -26.55
CA GLY A 350 -24.22 -13.16 -25.22
C GLY A 350 -25.70 -13.19 -24.86
N GLN A 351 -25.98 -13.53 -23.61
CA GLN A 351 -27.31 -13.67 -23.05
C GLN A 351 -27.29 -13.38 -21.55
N LEU A 352 -28.46 -13.09 -20.99
CA LEU A 352 -28.63 -13.00 -19.54
C LEU A 352 -28.36 -14.37 -18.89
N ASN A 353 -27.61 -14.39 -17.80
CA ASN A 353 -27.30 -15.59 -17.03
C ASN A 353 -27.24 -15.27 -15.53
N GLY A 354 -28.33 -15.53 -14.82
CA GLY A 354 -28.45 -15.19 -13.40
C GLY A 354 -28.46 -13.69 -13.19
N ASP A 355 -27.50 -13.20 -12.41
CA ASP A 355 -27.27 -11.79 -12.09
C ASP A 355 -26.42 -11.05 -13.14
N GLY A 356 -25.81 -11.76 -14.10
CA GLY A 356 -24.90 -11.15 -15.06
C GLY A 356 -25.27 -11.36 -16.53
N TRP A 357 -24.50 -10.73 -17.40
CA TRP A 357 -24.50 -10.97 -18.84
C TRP A 357 -23.35 -11.91 -19.21
N MET A 358 -23.64 -13.01 -19.91
CA MET A 358 -22.67 -14.04 -20.28
C MET A 358 -22.46 -14.12 -21.78
N ALA A 359 -21.19 -14.19 -22.22
CA ALA A 359 -20.81 -14.52 -23.60
C ALA A 359 -19.81 -15.68 -23.59
N GLY A 360 -19.81 -16.49 -24.66
CA GLY A 360 -19.00 -17.71 -24.73
C GLY A 360 -19.04 -18.35 -26.12
N PRO A 361 -18.57 -19.60 -26.27
CA PRO A 361 -18.42 -20.24 -27.59
C PRO A 361 -19.69 -20.26 -28.45
N ALA A 362 -20.86 -20.42 -27.83
CA ALA A 362 -22.15 -20.40 -28.53
C ALA A 362 -22.50 -19.02 -29.14
N HIS A 363 -21.86 -17.95 -28.66
CA HIS A 363 -22.13 -16.56 -29.03
C HIS A 363 -21.05 -15.96 -29.97
N GLY A 364 -19.86 -16.57 -30.01
CA GLY A 364 -18.73 -16.12 -30.82
C GLY A 364 -18.04 -14.85 -30.29
N THR A 365 -17.26 -14.20 -31.16
CA THR A 365 -16.51 -12.97 -30.85
C THR A 365 -17.34 -11.72 -31.12
N GLY A 366 -17.33 -10.73 -30.22
CA GLY A 366 -18.09 -9.50 -30.44
C GLY A 366 -18.19 -8.56 -29.25
N LEU A 367 -19.02 -7.53 -29.40
CA LEU A 367 -19.35 -6.61 -28.30
C LEU A 367 -20.23 -7.34 -27.30
N MET A 368 -19.60 -7.76 -26.21
CA MET A 368 -20.30 -8.34 -25.07
C MET A 368 -21.07 -7.22 -24.39
N PHE A 369 -20.42 -6.19 -23.87
CA PHE A 369 -21.06 -5.13 -23.09
C PHE A 369 -20.58 -3.73 -23.51
N LEU A 370 -21.52 -2.79 -23.55
CA LEU A 370 -21.28 -1.35 -23.57
C LEU A 370 -22.18 -0.71 -22.53
N GLY A 371 -21.57 -0.22 -21.46
CA GLY A 371 -22.29 0.33 -20.32
C GLY A 371 -23.03 1.63 -20.63
N PRO A 372 -23.99 1.99 -19.75
CA PRO A 372 -24.59 3.31 -19.77
C PRO A 372 -23.52 4.39 -19.50
N PRO A 373 -23.76 5.64 -19.93
CA PRO A 373 -22.78 6.70 -19.75
C PRO A 373 -22.61 7.10 -18.28
N PHE A 374 -21.35 7.24 -17.88
CA PHE A 374 -20.93 7.95 -16.69
C PHE A 374 -20.74 9.42 -17.07
N ASN A 375 -21.76 10.22 -16.76
CA ASN A 375 -21.75 11.67 -16.98
C ASN A 375 -21.18 12.38 -15.74
N ASN A 376 -20.67 13.60 -15.94
CA ASN A 376 -20.17 14.45 -14.85
C ASN A 376 -19.05 13.82 -14.02
N VAL A 377 -18.24 12.95 -14.62
CA VAL A 377 -17.05 12.41 -13.96
C VAL A 377 -16.07 13.57 -13.73
N PRO A 378 -15.64 13.84 -12.49
CA PRO A 378 -14.64 14.87 -12.22
C PRO A 378 -13.34 14.58 -12.98
N GLY A 379 -12.58 15.61 -13.32
CA GLY A 379 -11.25 15.42 -13.92
C GLY A 379 -10.27 14.67 -13.00
N GLY A 380 -9.18 14.18 -13.58
CA GLY A 380 -8.07 13.53 -12.87
C GLY A 380 -8.11 12.00 -12.94
N ARG A 381 -7.21 11.35 -12.19
CA ARG A 381 -7.13 9.87 -12.14
C ARG A 381 -8.43 9.30 -11.58
N LYS A 382 -8.91 8.23 -12.21
CA LYS A 382 -10.13 7.48 -11.88
C LYS A 382 -9.83 6.00 -12.09
N ASN A 383 -10.62 5.15 -11.45
CA ASN A 383 -10.51 3.71 -11.56
C ASN A 383 -11.86 3.13 -12.03
N ALA A 384 -11.81 2.33 -13.07
CA ALA A 384 -12.94 1.57 -13.58
C ALA A 384 -12.82 0.12 -13.09
N GLU A 385 -13.91 -0.40 -12.53
CA GLU A 385 -14.02 -1.77 -12.03
C GLU A 385 -15.00 -2.56 -12.90
N PHE A 386 -14.63 -3.82 -13.16
CA PHE A 386 -15.43 -4.82 -13.86
C PHE A 386 -15.45 -6.09 -13.00
N ARG A 387 -16.63 -6.65 -12.77
CA ARG A 387 -16.77 -7.88 -11.99
C ARG A 387 -17.05 -9.04 -12.94
N PHE A 388 -16.05 -9.88 -13.17
CA PHE A 388 -16.11 -11.00 -14.11
C PHE A 388 -16.10 -12.35 -13.41
N LYS A 389 -16.63 -13.36 -14.08
CA LYS A 389 -16.60 -14.78 -13.69
C LYS A 389 -16.40 -15.65 -14.92
N VAL A 390 -15.68 -16.77 -14.76
CA VAL A 390 -15.60 -17.83 -15.78
C VAL A 390 -16.22 -19.12 -15.26
N ASP A 391 -16.79 -19.95 -16.13
CA ASP A 391 -17.39 -21.23 -15.73
C ASP A 391 -16.36 -22.36 -15.50
N SER A 392 -15.15 -22.20 -16.04
CA SER A 392 -14.06 -23.16 -15.93
C SER A 392 -12.71 -22.45 -16.01
N LEU A 393 -11.71 -22.93 -15.26
CA LEU A 393 -10.29 -22.51 -15.35
C LEU A 393 -9.48 -23.38 -16.33
N THR A 394 -10.14 -24.26 -17.09
CA THR A 394 -9.51 -25.01 -18.18
C THR A 394 -10.02 -24.51 -19.51
N GLY A 395 -9.12 -24.11 -20.40
CA GLY A 395 -9.50 -23.58 -21.70
C GLY A 395 -8.30 -23.17 -22.55
N PRO A 396 -8.53 -22.54 -23.71
CA PRO A 396 -7.48 -22.00 -24.54
C PRO A 396 -6.68 -20.92 -23.76
N GLY A 397 -5.35 -20.97 -23.81
CA GLY A 397 -4.47 -20.01 -23.11
C GLY A 397 -4.36 -18.62 -23.75
N GLY A 398 -5.42 -18.15 -24.42
CA GLY A 398 -5.47 -16.82 -25.05
C GLY A 398 -6.31 -15.84 -24.24
N ALA A 399 -6.29 -14.56 -24.65
CA ALA A 399 -7.20 -13.56 -24.11
C ALA A 399 -8.66 -14.01 -24.31
N LEU A 400 -9.45 -13.90 -23.25
CA LEU A 400 -10.87 -14.24 -23.21
C LEU A 400 -11.74 -13.06 -23.66
N ALA A 401 -11.31 -11.85 -23.31
CA ALA A 401 -11.94 -10.60 -23.69
C ALA A 401 -10.93 -9.45 -23.66
N THR A 402 -11.27 -8.34 -24.31
CA THR A 402 -10.66 -7.03 -24.06
C THR A 402 -11.69 -6.17 -23.35
N TYR A 403 -11.32 -5.53 -22.25
CA TYR A 403 -12.18 -4.65 -21.47
C TYR A 403 -11.53 -3.26 -21.33
N GLY A 404 -12.32 -2.23 -21.04
CA GLY A 404 -11.75 -0.89 -20.92
C GLY A 404 -12.73 0.26 -20.81
N VAL A 405 -12.19 1.47 -20.88
CA VAL A 405 -12.90 2.74 -20.73
C VAL A 405 -12.95 3.45 -22.08
N TYR A 406 -14.16 3.69 -22.57
CA TYR A 406 -14.45 4.43 -23.79
C TYR A 406 -14.92 5.85 -23.45
N ASP A 407 -14.20 6.86 -23.93
CA ASP A 407 -14.62 8.25 -23.90
C ASP A 407 -15.55 8.52 -25.09
N ALA A 408 -16.83 8.64 -24.80
CA ALA A 408 -17.86 8.87 -25.81
C ALA A 408 -17.87 10.32 -26.32
N THR A 409 -17.23 11.26 -25.61
CA THR A 409 -17.11 12.65 -26.05
C THR A 409 -16.09 12.76 -27.19
N THR A 410 -14.96 12.07 -27.08
CA THR A 410 -13.90 12.06 -28.12
C THR A 410 -13.98 10.86 -29.06
N ALA A 411 -14.86 9.90 -28.76
CA ALA A 411 -14.99 8.63 -29.45
C ALA A 411 -13.72 7.77 -29.44
N THR A 412 -12.97 7.77 -28.34
CA THR A 412 -11.71 7.05 -28.18
C THR A 412 -11.72 6.12 -26.97
N VAL A 413 -11.03 4.98 -27.06
CA VAL A 413 -10.71 4.16 -25.88
C VAL A 413 -9.54 4.81 -25.15
N VAL A 414 -9.72 5.16 -23.88
CA VAL A 414 -8.73 5.90 -23.07
C VAL A 414 -7.93 4.98 -22.15
N ALA A 415 -8.44 3.79 -21.89
CA ALA A 415 -7.73 2.71 -21.20
C ALA A 415 -8.34 1.37 -21.64
N GLN A 416 -7.51 0.34 -21.80
CA GLN A 416 -7.96 -1.02 -22.10
C GLN A 416 -6.93 -2.04 -21.63
N ASP A 417 -7.40 -3.25 -21.38
CA ASP A 417 -6.54 -4.40 -21.10
C ASP A 417 -7.19 -5.69 -21.61
N ASP A 418 -6.38 -6.73 -21.73
CA ASP A 418 -6.82 -8.08 -22.08
C ASP A 418 -7.02 -8.91 -20.81
N LEU A 419 -8.09 -9.69 -20.82
CA LEU A 419 -8.48 -10.56 -19.71
C LEU A 419 -8.14 -12.00 -20.06
N PHE A 420 -7.36 -12.68 -19.23
CA PHE A 420 -6.90 -14.05 -19.41
C PHE A 420 -7.51 -15.01 -18.39
N LEU A 421 -7.51 -16.30 -18.72
CA LEU A 421 -7.99 -17.34 -17.81
C LEU A 421 -7.15 -17.45 -16.54
N SER A 422 -5.85 -17.13 -16.64
CA SER A 422 -4.91 -17.08 -15.52
C SER A 422 -5.20 -15.98 -14.51
N ASP A 423 -6.06 -15.02 -14.87
CA ASP A 423 -6.33 -13.86 -14.02
C ASP A 423 -7.51 -14.13 -13.06
N PHE A 424 -8.17 -15.28 -13.20
CA PHE A 424 -9.27 -15.71 -12.34
C PHE A 424 -8.77 -16.61 -11.22
N ASN A 425 -9.29 -16.39 -10.01
CA ASN A 425 -8.92 -17.16 -8.82
C ASN A 425 -9.60 -18.53 -8.78
N ALA A 426 -10.87 -18.58 -9.19
CA ALA A 426 -11.70 -19.78 -9.15
C ALA A 426 -12.72 -19.80 -10.29
N ALA A 427 -13.14 -21.01 -10.68
CA ALA A 427 -14.25 -21.17 -11.60
C ALA A 427 -15.58 -20.96 -10.86
N ASN A 428 -16.50 -20.24 -11.49
CA ASN A 428 -17.83 -19.87 -11.01
C ASN A 428 -17.88 -18.82 -9.90
N ASP A 429 -16.75 -18.21 -9.56
CA ASP A 429 -16.66 -17.08 -8.63
C ASP A 429 -16.40 -15.77 -9.37
N TYR A 430 -16.85 -14.67 -8.76
CA TYR A 430 -16.68 -13.33 -9.32
C TYR A 430 -15.43 -12.66 -8.79
N ASP A 431 -14.51 -12.32 -9.69
CA ASP A 431 -13.30 -11.55 -9.40
C ASP A 431 -13.44 -10.10 -9.90
N PRO A 432 -12.94 -9.10 -9.14
CA PRO A 432 -12.90 -7.71 -9.58
C PRO A 432 -11.65 -7.41 -10.40
N PHE A 433 -11.83 -6.75 -11.53
CA PHE A 433 -10.76 -6.29 -12.43
C PHE A 433 -10.80 -4.78 -12.55
N ARG A 434 -9.67 -4.13 -12.32
CA ARG A 434 -9.59 -2.67 -12.21
C ARG A 434 -8.60 -2.06 -13.16
N MET A 435 -8.93 -0.86 -13.60
CA MET A 435 -8.16 -0.13 -14.59
C MET A 435 -8.17 1.36 -14.28
N ASP A 436 -6.97 1.93 -14.19
CA ASP A 436 -6.81 3.36 -14.06
C ASP A 436 -6.98 4.06 -15.41
N PHE A 437 -7.61 5.23 -15.39
CA PHE A 437 -7.64 6.16 -16.51
C PHE A 437 -7.65 7.61 -15.99
N ASN A 438 -7.24 8.54 -16.85
CA ASN A 438 -7.34 9.97 -16.54
C ASN A 438 -8.61 10.54 -17.16
N ALA A 439 -9.58 10.89 -16.33
CA ALA A 439 -10.80 11.55 -16.76
C ALA A 439 -10.57 13.05 -17.02
N VAL A 440 -11.29 13.58 -18.00
CA VAL A 440 -11.39 15.01 -18.32
C VAL A 440 -12.75 15.49 -17.84
N ALA A 441 -12.77 16.57 -17.06
CA ALA A 441 -14.01 17.11 -16.52
C ALA A 441 -14.99 17.46 -17.65
N GLY A 442 -16.24 17.00 -17.53
CA GLY A 442 -17.30 17.23 -18.53
C GLY A 442 -17.33 16.22 -19.69
N HIS A 443 -16.39 15.26 -19.74
CA HIS A 443 -16.47 14.15 -20.69
C HIS A 443 -17.45 13.06 -20.22
N ASN A 444 -17.90 12.24 -21.17
CA ASN A 444 -18.81 11.13 -20.92
C ASN A 444 -18.10 9.80 -21.13
N TYR A 445 -17.98 9.01 -20.09
CA TYR A 445 -17.27 7.73 -20.14
C TYR A 445 -18.24 6.55 -20.20
N ARG A 446 -17.84 5.46 -20.85
CA ARG A 446 -18.55 4.18 -20.86
C ARG A 446 -17.56 3.06 -20.63
N LEU A 447 -17.99 2.04 -19.90
CA LEU A 447 -17.22 0.82 -19.71
C LEU A 447 -17.58 -0.16 -20.81
N VAL A 448 -16.59 -0.81 -21.43
CA VAL A 448 -16.76 -1.64 -22.62
C VAL A 448 -16.08 -2.99 -22.44
N VAL A 449 -16.71 -4.05 -22.94
CA VAL A 449 -16.17 -5.41 -22.97
C VAL A 449 -16.42 -6.04 -24.33
N ARG A 450 -15.36 -6.56 -24.95
CA ARG A 450 -15.40 -7.34 -26.19
C ARG A 450 -14.93 -8.76 -25.88
N SER A 451 -15.85 -9.73 -25.95
CA SER A 451 -15.51 -11.13 -25.70
C SER A 451 -14.99 -11.78 -26.99
N TYR A 452 -14.03 -12.69 -26.83
CA TYR A 452 -13.54 -13.56 -27.89
C TYR A 452 -14.34 -14.88 -27.99
N GLY A 453 -15.22 -15.16 -27.03
CA GLY A 453 -16.08 -16.35 -27.04
C GLY A 453 -15.32 -17.66 -26.82
N LEU A 454 -14.19 -17.64 -26.09
CA LEU A 454 -13.36 -18.83 -25.86
C LEU A 454 -13.85 -19.70 -24.69
N VAL A 455 -14.41 -19.06 -23.66
CA VAL A 455 -15.01 -19.68 -22.46
C VAL A 455 -16.29 -18.92 -22.11
N ASN A 456 -17.15 -19.46 -21.24
CA ASN A 456 -18.29 -18.68 -20.78
C ASN A 456 -17.81 -17.65 -19.75
N LEU A 457 -17.65 -16.41 -20.22
CA LEU A 457 -17.33 -15.25 -19.42
C LEU A 457 -18.63 -14.54 -19.03
N THR A 458 -18.86 -14.33 -17.74
CA THR A 458 -20.00 -13.59 -17.20
C THR A 458 -19.51 -12.26 -16.61
N LEU A 459 -20.16 -11.15 -16.96
CA LEU A 459 -19.99 -9.83 -16.35
C LEU A 459 -21.23 -9.54 -15.50
N ASP A 460 -21.06 -9.17 -14.24
CA ASP A 460 -22.15 -8.84 -13.31
C ASP A 460 -22.30 -7.34 -13.14
N ARG A 461 -21.22 -6.67 -12.77
CA ARG A 461 -21.22 -5.26 -12.41
C ARG A 461 -20.08 -4.51 -13.07
N VAL A 462 -20.33 -3.26 -13.43
CA VAL A 462 -19.30 -2.29 -13.76
C VAL A 462 -19.43 -1.05 -12.89
N ALA A 463 -18.32 -0.44 -12.50
CA ALA A 463 -18.35 0.76 -11.68
C ALA A 463 -17.23 1.74 -12.03
N LEU A 464 -17.49 3.02 -11.83
CA LEU A 464 -16.42 3.95 -11.51
C LEU A 464 -16.28 3.94 -9.99
N VAL A 465 -15.15 3.43 -9.51
CA VAL A 465 -14.86 3.33 -8.08
C VAL A 465 -14.09 4.57 -7.63
N LYS A 466 -14.21 4.83 -6.33
CA LYS A 466 -13.44 5.87 -5.66
C LYS A 466 -11.95 5.59 -5.80
N ASN A 467 -11.18 6.67 -5.93
CA ASN A 467 -9.75 6.60 -6.22
C ASN A 467 -8.93 6.73 -4.97
#